data_AF-A0A9N9D1S6-F1
#
_entry.id   AF-A0A9N9D1S6-F1
#
_cell.length_a   1.000
_cell.length_b   1.000
_cell.length_c   1.000
_cell.angle_alpha   90.00
_cell.angle_beta   90.00
_cell.angle_gamma   90.00
#
_symmetry.space_group_name_H-M   'P 1'
#
loop_
_entity.id
_entity.type
_entity.pdbx_description
1 polymer ?
#
loop_
_entity_poly.entity_id
_entity_poly.type
_entity_poly.pdbx_seq_one_letter_code
_entity_poly.pdbx_strand_id
1 'polypeptide(L)'
;MSKNKRSISIINLEASSSDSVSSRSSKKIRLTPSNHAPTCDDSACKGCDVGEVEIVFTTDEGQGVEPSPNDLLQLALEESSKESSREHGIAKRLFDMSLEGFDKYQYAFCCVAFGIYLPIIEHLRKGIEIYKQIIIEDDEYYDAWIGLGRARIYLAKIEREMFQNDQNDLSDSENSKKEQKSSIEIEQASFNLAINAFDKGLSILKSKDEKKYVIKSILIAKDLQEYALSIDHLKFTDNKNLDEINFAQGIHGCCLYYLAKLKTDHNDDENEESKLLLNEAIEKLSKANEEDRFTET
;
A
#
# COMPACT_ATOMS: atom_id res chain seq x y z
N MET A 1 35.86 -33.13 -1.20
CA MET A 1 34.44 -33.16 -0.80
C MET A 1 33.70 -32.18 -1.70
N SER A 2 32.73 -32.69 -2.48
CA SER A 2 32.14 -32.01 -3.62
C SER A 2 31.14 -30.95 -3.19
N LYS A 3 31.30 -29.72 -3.67
CA LYS A 3 30.34 -28.62 -3.49
C LYS A 3 29.23 -28.80 -4.53
N ASN A 4 28.06 -29.27 -4.11
CA ASN A 4 26.86 -29.27 -4.97
C ASN A 4 26.29 -27.85 -5.03
N LYS A 5 26.69 -27.09 -6.04
CA LYS A 5 25.90 -25.96 -6.56
C LYS A 5 24.94 -26.52 -7.61
N ARG A 6 23.66 -26.12 -7.57
CA ARG A 6 22.81 -25.77 -8.74
C ARG A 6 21.31 -25.80 -8.41
N SER A 7 20.69 -24.63 -8.55
CA SER A 7 19.44 -24.39 -9.28
C SER A 7 19.49 -22.94 -9.74
N ILE A 8 19.41 -22.68 -11.04
CA ILE A 8 19.53 -21.33 -11.64
C ILE A 8 18.15 -20.93 -12.13
N SER A 9 17.58 -19.88 -11.55
CA SER A 9 16.37 -19.23 -12.07
C SER A 9 16.81 -18.10 -12.99
N ILE A 10 16.56 -18.27 -14.29
CA ILE A 10 16.88 -17.27 -15.33
C ILE A 10 15.67 -16.35 -15.49
N ILE A 11 15.86 -15.06 -15.24
CA ILE A 11 14.88 -14.01 -15.51
C ILE A 11 15.42 -13.16 -16.65
N ASN A 12 14.76 -13.22 -17.82
CA ASN A 12 15.08 -12.35 -18.95
C ASN A 12 14.50 -10.95 -18.71
N LEU A 13 15.35 -9.92 -18.83
CA LEU A 13 14.97 -8.52 -18.82
C LEU A 13 14.86 -8.00 -20.25
N GLU A 14 13.72 -7.40 -20.61
CA GLU A 14 13.54 -6.72 -21.89
C GLU A 14 14.13 -5.30 -21.82
N ALA A 15 14.97 -4.95 -22.79
CA ALA A 15 15.42 -3.58 -22.99
C ALA A 15 14.28 -2.77 -23.65
N SER A 16 13.69 -1.85 -22.89
CA SER A 16 12.63 -0.97 -23.38
C SER A 16 13.19 0.08 -24.36
N SER A 17 13.06 -0.22 -25.66
CA SER A 17 13.07 0.79 -26.72
C SER A 17 11.71 0.79 -27.41
N SER A 18 11.17 1.99 -27.62
CA SER A 18 9.86 2.26 -28.20
C SER A 18 9.78 1.79 -29.66
N ASP A 19 8.97 0.78 -29.95
CA ASP A 19 7.86 0.84 -30.93
C ASP A 19 7.21 -0.54 -31.21
N SER A 20 5.88 -0.57 -31.08
CA SER A 20 4.91 -1.50 -31.71
C SER A 20 4.96 -3.02 -31.43
N VAL A 21 3.91 -3.47 -30.72
CA VAL A 21 3.10 -4.70 -30.86
C VAL A 21 3.80 -6.07 -31.07
N SER A 22 3.63 -6.90 -30.04
CA SER A 22 3.51 -8.38 -30.05
C SER A 22 4.78 -9.21 -30.21
N SER A 23 5.30 -9.69 -29.07
CA SER A 23 5.36 -11.13 -28.82
C SER A 23 5.35 -11.43 -27.32
N ARG A 24 4.42 -12.30 -26.87
CA ARG A 24 4.40 -12.83 -25.49
C ARG A 24 5.60 -13.75 -25.32
N SER A 25 6.56 -13.39 -24.48
CA SER A 25 7.63 -14.30 -24.05
C SER A 25 7.13 -15.20 -22.92
N SER A 26 6.92 -16.47 -23.23
CA SER A 26 6.55 -17.49 -22.25
C SER A 26 7.77 -17.88 -21.40
N LYS A 27 7.80 -17.45 -20.13
CA LYS A 27 8.76 -17.92 -19.11
C LYS A 27 8.56 -19.42 -18.88
N LYS A 28 9.49 -20.25 -19.34
CA LYS A 28 9.46 -21.71 -19.11
C LYS A 28 10.37 -22.07 -17.95
N ILE A 29 9.81 -22.12 -16.75
CA ILE A 29 10.49 -22.65 -15.56
C ILE A 29 10.58 -24.17 -15.73
N ARG A 30 11.80 -24.70 -15.81
CA ARG A 30 12.06 -26.14 -15.93
C ARG A 30 12.65 -26.63 -14.61
N LEU A 31 11.78 -27.00 -13.67
CA LEU A 31 12.20 -27.71 -12.46
C LEU A 31 12.59 -29.14 -12.86
N THR A 32 13.84 -29.52 -12.62
CA THR A 32 14.27 -30.91 -12.76
C THR A 32 13.70 -31.73 -11.61
N PRO A 33 13.16 -32.93 -11.87
CA PRO A 33 12.62 -33.77 -10.81
C PRO A 33 13.76 -34.36 -9.95
N SER A 34 13.57 -34.31 -8.64
CA SER A 34 14.43 -34.85 -7.57
C SER A 34 15.59 -33.98 -7.11
N ASN A 35 15.34 -33.12 -6.13
CA ASN A 35 16.32 -32.79 -5.09
C ASN A 35 15.55 -32.68 -3.77
N HIS A 36 15.89 -33.58 -2.85
CA HIS A 36 15.35 -33.61 -1.49
C HIS A 36 16.44 -33.13 -0.54
N ALA A 37 16.07 -32.46 0.56
CA ALA A 37 17.01 -32.23 1.65
C ALA A 37 17.66 -33.58 2.07
N PRO A 38 18.95 -33.61 2.45
CA PRO A 38 19.67 -34.85 2.76
C PRO A 38 19.05 -35.72 3.87
N THR A 39 18.10 -35.17 4.63
CA THR A 39 17.39 -35.79 5.75
C THR A 39 15.92 -36.10 5.43
N CYS A 40 15.51 -35.98 4.17
CA CYS A 40 14.13 -36.16 3.75
C CYS A 40 13.95 -37.60 3.24
N ASP A 41 13.54 -38.49 4.14
CA ASP A 41 13.33 -39.92 3.87
C ASP A 41 11.92 -40.24 3.32
N ASP A 42 11.11 -39.21 3.07
CA ASP A 42 9.74 -39.38 2.59
C ASP A 42 9.69 -39.59 1.07
N SER A 43 9.46 -40.84 0.68
CA SER A 43 9.30 -41.26 -0.73
C SER A 43 8.09 -40.65 -1.46
N ALA A 44 7.13 -40.07 -0.74
CA ALA A 44 5.98 -39.36 -1.31
C ALA A 44 6.19 -37.84 -1.35
N CYS A 45 7.30 -37.34 -0.81
CA CYS A 45 7.62 -35.92 -0.87
C CYS A 45 7.81 -35.49 -2.32
N LYS A 46 7.19 -34.38 -2.72
CA LYS A 46 7.30 -33.84 -4.09
C LYS A 46 8.17 -32.58 -4.18
N GLY A 47 8.87 -32.23 -3.10
CA GLY A 47 9.72 -31.02 -3.03
C GLY A 47 9.95 -30.55 -1.61
N CYS A 48 10.90 -31.15 -0.91
CA CYS A 48 11.52 -30.63 0.32
C CYS A 48 12.88 -30.02 -0.04
N ASP A 49 12.92 -29.25 -1.13
CA ASP A 49 14.14 -28.69 -1.70
C ASP A 49 14.60 -27.51 -0.84
N VAL A 50 15.42 -27.81 0.18
CA VAL A 50 16.03 -26.79 1.05
C VAL A 50 17.37 -26.41 0.42
N GLY A 51 17.31 -25.58 -0.62
CA GLY A 51 18.49 -25.04 -1.31
C GLY A 51 18.47 -23.51 -1.36
N GLU A 52 19.64 -22.88 -1.31
CA GLU A 52 19.77 -21.44 -1.59
C GLU A 52 19.36 -21.16 -3.03
N VAL A 53 18.36 -20.27 -3.23
CA VAL A 53 17.94 -19.83 -4.57
C VAL A 53 18.94 -18.78 -5.08
N GLU A 54 19.74 -19.15 -6.09
CA GLU A 54 20.63 -18.23 -6.81
C GLU A 54 19.84 -17.61 -7.98
N ILE A 55 19.55 -16.31 -7.89
CA ILE A 55 18.87 -15.54 -8.94
C ILE A 55 19.94 -14.94 -9.84
N VAL A 56 19.89 -15.25 -11.14
CA VAL A 56 20.82 -14.71 -12.14
C VAL A 56 20.02 -13.94 -13.18
N PHE A 57 20.38 -12.68 -13.39
CA PHE A 57 19.76 -11.81 -14.39
C PHE A 57 20.60 -11.82 -15.66
N THR A 58 19.97 -12.10 -16.80
CA THR A 58 20.65 -12.14 -18.10
C THR A 58 19.87 -11.40 -19.18
N THR A 59 20.59 -10.84 -20.15
CA THR A 59 19.99 -10.38 -21.42
C THR A 59 19.59 -11.57 -22.30
N ASP A 60 18.86 -11.30 -23.38
CA ASP A 60 18.54 -12.30 -24.41
C ASP A 60 19.79 -12.89 -25.09
N GLU A 61 20.93 -12.19 -25.02
CA GLU A 61 22.24 -12.66 -25.49
C GLU A 61 22.97 -13.54 -24.45
N GLY A 62 22.37 -13.77 -23.27
CA GLY A 62 22.96 -14.56 -22.19
C GLY A 62 24.05 -13.83 -21.40
N GLN A 63 24.23 -12.53 -21.60
CA GLN A 63 25.16 -11.73 -20.79
C GLN A 63 24.54 -11.41 -19.42
N GLY A 64 25.33 -11.54 -18.36
CA GLY A 64 24.90 -11.17 -17.01
C GLY A 64 24.66 -9.66 -16.91
N VAL A 65 23.53 -9.28 -16.31
CA VAL A 65 23.17 -7.88 -16.03
C VAL A 65 22.97 -7.73 -14.54
N GLU A 66 23.32 -6.57 -13.98
CA GLU A 66 22.96 -6.20 -12.62
C GLU A 66 21.75 -5.26 -12.69
N PRO A 67 20.55 -5.70 -12.27
CA PRO A 67 19.36 -4.86 -12.34
C PRO A 67 19.45 -3.74 -11.30
N SER A 68 18.83 -2.59 -11.59
CA SER A 68 18.72 -1.53 -10.59
C SER A 68 17.78 -1.95 -9.45
N PRO A 69 17.87 -1.32 -8.27
CA PRO A 69 16.94 -1.55 -7.17
C PRO A 69 15.45 -1.43 -7.58
N ASN A 70 15.13 -0.48 -8.47
CA ASN A 70 13.78 -0.31 -9.00
C ASN A 70 13.35 -1.49 -9.90
N ASP A 71 14.26 -2.01 -10.71
CA ASP A 71 13.98 -3.17 -11.57
C ASP A 71 13.73 -4.42 -10.70
N LEU A 72 14.53 -4.61 -9.65
CA LEU A 72 14.36 -5.69 -8.68
C LEU A 72 13.00 -5.61 -7.96
N LEU A 73 12.59 -4.41 -7.54
CA LEU A 73 11.28 -4.18 -6.91
C LEU A 73 10.13 -4.47 -7.88
N GLN A 74 10.21 -4.00 -9.13
CA GLN A 74 9.19 -4.27 -10.13
C GLN A 74 9.07 -5.78 -10.39
N LEU A 75 10.20 -6.47 -10.55
CA LEU A 75 10.22 -7.93 -10.71
C LEU A 75 9.62 -8.65 -9.49
N ALA A 76 9.86 -8.14 -8.27
CA ALA A 76 9.26 -8.69 -7.05
C ALA A 76 7.73 -8.57 -7.07
N LEU A 77 7.19 -7.41 -7.46
CA LEU A 77 5.74 -7.16 -7.57
C LEU A 77 5.09 -8.00 -8.68
N GLU A 78 5.77 -8.13 -9.82
CA GLU A 78 5.31 -9.00 -10.90
C GLU A 78 5.29 -10.47 -10.48
N GLU A 79 6.29 -10.93 -9.72
CA GLU A 79 6.35 -12.30 -9.23
C GLU A 79 5.28 -12.59 -8.17
N SER A 80 5.01 -11.64 -7.26
CA SER A 80 3.97 -11.79 -6.23
C SER A 80 2.57 -11.82 -6.82
N SER A 81 2.34 -11.18 -7.97
CA SER A 81 1.03 -11.17 -8.64
C SER A 81 0.62 -12.49 -9.30
N LYS A 82 1.50 -13.50 -9.33
CA LYS A 82 1.24 -14.79 -10.00
C LYS A 82 0.56 -15.78 -9.07
N GLU A 83 -0.68 -16.16 -9.38
CA GLU A 83 -1.53 -17.13 -8.65
C GLU A 83 -0.92 -18.53 -8.45
N SER A 84 0.11 -18.90 -9.21
CA SER A 84 0.72 -20.25 -9.15
C SER A 84 1.89 -20.37 -8.17
N SER A 85 2.32 -19.30 -7.50
CA SER A 85 3.51 -19.34 -6.64
C SER A 85 3.18 -19.85 -5.24
N ARG A 86 3.18 -21.17 -5.07
CA ARG A 86 3.32 -21.83 -3.75
C ARG A 86 4.60 -21.43 -3.01
N GLU A 87 5.46 -20.62 -3.62
CA GLU A 87 6.71 -20.13 -3.06
C GLU A 87 6.81 -18.61 -3.27
N HIS A 88 6.31 -17.83 -2.31
CA HIS A 88 6.61 -16.40 -2.21
C HIS A 88 8.11 -16.11 -2.02
N GLY A 89 8.95 -17.14 -1.97
CA GLY A 89 10.39 -17.05 -1.75
C GLY A 89 11.13 -16.24 -2.82
N ILE A 90 10.73 -16.34 -4.10
CA ILE A 90 11.38 -15.56 -5.17
C ILE A 90 10.99 -14.08 -5.07
N ALA A 91 9.69 -13.76 -4.95
CA ALA A 91 9.23 -12.39 -4.78
C ALA A 91 9.87 -11.73 -3.55
N LYS A 92 9.91 -12.44 -2.43
CA LYS A 92 10.57 -11.96 -1.21
C LYS A 92 12.08 -11.77 -1.42
N ARG A 93 12.78 -12.68 -2.11
CA ARG A 93 14.21 -12.55 -2.35
C ARG A 93 14.54 -11.39 -3.28
N LEU A 94 13.78 -11.18 -4.35
CA LEU A 94 13.90 -10.02 -5.23
C LEU A 94 13.66 -8.71 -4.46
N PHE A 95 12.68 -8.71 -3.57
CA PHE A 95 12.42 -7.59 -2.69
C PHE A 95 13.61 -7.34 -1.74
N ASP A 96 14.09 -8.36 -1.02
CA ASP A 96 15.25 -8.26 -0.12
C ASP A 96 16.49 -7.70 -0.86
N MET A 97 16.75 -8.13 -2.10
CA MET A 97 17.84 -7.59 -2.94
C MET A 97 17.60 -6.13 -3.35
N SER A 98 16.36 -5.73 -3.66
CA SER A 98 16.05 -4.33 -3.97
C SER A 98 16.36 -3.41 -2.78
N LEU A 99 16.05 -3.87 -1.56
CA LEU A 99 16.26 -3.12 -0.33
C LEU A 99 17.73 -2.81 -0.03
N GLU A 100 18.67 -3.66 -0.46
CA GLU A 100 20.11 -3.45 -0.26
C GLU A 100 20.64 -2.23 -1.03
N GLY A 101 20.00 -1.86 -2.14
CA GLY A 101 20.43 -0.73 -2.98
C GLY A 101 19.62 0.56 -2.78
N PHE A 102 18.62 0.55 -1.91
CA PHE A 102 17.75 1.70 -1.68
C PHE A 102 18.27 2.63 -0.58
N ASP A 103 18.10 3.94 -0.80
CA ASP A 103 18.26 4.91 0.28
C ASP A 103 17.16 4.76 1.34
N LYS A 104 17.29 5.45 2.47
CA LYS A 104 16.36 5.35 3.61
C LYS A 104 14.91 5.68 3.22
N TYR A 105 14.70 6.64 2.33
CA TYR A 105 13.37 7.01 1.84
C TYR A 105 12.81 5.94 0.92
N GLN A 106 13.59 5.47 -0.04
CA GLN A 106 13.21 4.41 -0.97
C GLN A 106 12.91 3.11 -0.23
N TYR A 107 13.69 2.76 0.79
CA TYR A 107 13.43 1.63 1.66
C TYR A 107 12.10 1.78 2.42
N ALA A 108 11.83 2.95 3.02
CA ALA A 108 10.55 3.22 3.67
C ALA A 108 9.36 3.12 2.70
N PHE A 109 9.52 3.67 1.49
CA PHE A 109 8.53 3.57 0.42
C PHE A 109 8.25 2.11 0.04
N CYS A 110 9.30 1.28 -0.09
CA CYS A 110 9.15 -0.13 -0.39
C CYS A 110 8.45 -0.89 0.73
N CYS A 111 8.80 -0.63 1.99
CA CYS A 111 8.09 -1.21 3.13
C CYS A 111 6.59 -0.90 3.09
N VAL A 112 6.22 0.34 2.77
CA VAL A 112 4.82 0.73 2.68
C VAL A 112 4.13 0.11 1.47
N ALA A 113 4.72 0.20 0.28
CA ALA A 113 4.16 -0.38 -0.93
C ALA A 113 3.93 -1.90 -0.77
N PHE A 114 4.90 -2.60 -0.17
CA PHE A 114 4.80 -4.02 0.09
C PHE A 114 3.76 -4.33 1.15
N GLY A 115 3.72 -3.57 2.25
CA GLY A 115 2.72 -3.72 3.30
C GLY A 115 1.28 -3.40 2.87
N ILE A 116 1.11 -2.61 1.80
CA ILE A 116 -0.18 -2.40 1.12
C ILE A 116 -0.51 -3.59 0.21
N TYR A 117 0.46 -4.05 -0.59
CA TYR A 117 0.25 -5.09 -1.58
C TYR A 117 0.06 -6.48 -0.96
N LEU A 118 0.92 -6.84 -0.02
CA LEU A 118 0.75 -7.95 0.90
C LEU A 118 0.41 -7.32 2.25
N PRO A 119 -0.82 -7.49 2.78
CA PRO A 119 -1.31 -6.76 3.96
C PRO A 119 -0.56 -7.19 5.25
N ILE A 120 0.72 -6.83 5.35
CA ILE A 120 1.67 -7.22 6.38
C ILE A 120 1.92 -5.98 7.23
N ILE A 121 1.27 -5.96 8.39
CA ILE A 121 1.29 -4.84 9.34
C ILE A 121 2.72 -4.45 9.73
N GLU A 122 3.62 -5.42 9.90
CA GLU A 122 4.99 -5.18 10.30
C GLU A 122 5.74 -4.29 9.30
N HIS A 123 5.47 -4.45 8.00
CA HIS A 123 6.11 -3.64 6.96
C HIS A 123 5.55 -2.22 6.97
N LEU A 124 4.24 -2.04 7.17
CA LEU A 124 3.64 -0.71 7.33
C LEU A 124 4.20 0.02 8.55
N ARG A 125 4.26 -0.66 9.70
CA ARG A 125 4.84 -0.11 10.93
C ARG A 125 6.31 0.26 10.74
N LYS A 126 7.08 -0.56 10.03
CA LYS A 126 8.46 -0.26 9.71
C LYS A 126 8.59 0.97 8.82
N GLY A 127 7.78 1.08 7.78
CA GLY A 127 7.73 2.27 6.92
C GLY A 127 7.40 3.55 7.70
N ILE A 128 6.40 3.49 8.60
CA ILE A 128 6.03 4.60 9.49
C ILE A 128 7.21 5.04 10.37
N GLU A 129 7.92 4.08 10.98
CA GLU A 129 9.09 4.37 11.82
C GLU A 129 10.15 5.14 11.03
N ILE A 130 10.47 4.70 9.82
CA ILE A 130 11.54 5.28 9.01
C ILE A 130 11.14 6.65 8.47
N TYR A 131 9.89 6.83 8.03
CA TYR A 131 9.41 8.15 7.64
C TYR A 131 9.47 9.16 8.78
N LYS A 132 9.11 8.75 10.01
CA LYS A 132 9.29 9.63 11.18
C LYS A 132 10.74 10.02 11.38
N GLN A 133 11.68 9.10 11.21
CA GLN A 133 13.11 9.41 11.33
C GLN A 133 13.57 10.38 10.23
N ILE A 134 13.14 10.19 8.98
CA ILE A 134 13.46 11.09 7.87
C ILE A 134 12.92 12.50 8.16
N ILE A 135 11.69 12.60 8.67
CA ILE A 135 11.07 13.90 9.02
C ILE A 135 11.80 14.59 10.19
N ILE A 136 12.36 13.83 11.13
CA ILE A 136 13.19 14.40 12.22
C ILE A 136 14.51 14.97 11.65
N GLU A 137 15.06 14.31 10.63
CA GLU A 137 16.30 14.72 9.97
C GLU A 137 16.10 15.90 9.01
N ASP A 138 14.97 15.92 8.29
CA ASP A 138 14.55 16.97 7.35
C ASP A 138 13.02 17.11 7.39
N ASP A 139 12.54 18.11 8.13
CA ASP A 139 11.10 18.36 8.30
C ASP A 139 10.45 18.98 7.06
N GLU A 140 11.26 19.42 6.09
CA GLU A 140 10.82 19.91 4.78
C GLU A 140 10.83 18.82 3.70
N TYR A 141 11.13 17.56 4.06
CA TYR A 141 11.12 16.45 3.13
C TYR A 141 9.67 15.98 2.86
N TYR A 142 8.99 16.69 1.96
CA TYR A 142 7.56 16.51 1.70
C TYR A 142 7.17 15.06 1.33
N ASP A 143 8.05 14.34 0.63
CA ASP A 143 7.79 12.98 0.19
C ASP A 143 7.71 12.00 1.38
N ALA A 144 8.42 12.26 2.48
CA ALA A 144 8.30 11.46 3.72
C ALA A 144 7.01 11.77 4.48
N TRP A 145 6.57 13.03 4.51
CA TRP A 145 5.27 13.40 5.07
C TRP A 145 4.11 12.72 4.33
N ILE A 146 4.14 12.74 3.00
CA ILE A 146 3.13 12.06 2.17
C ILE A 146 3.20 10.54 2.39
N GLY A 147 4.39 9.96 2.40
CA GLY A 147 4.59 8.53 2.68
C GLY A 147 4.07 8.11 4.05
N LEU A 148 4.31 8.93 5.09
CA LEU A 148 3.80 8.70 6.44
C LEU A 148 2.27 8.70 6.51
N GLY A 149 1.63 9.68 5.84
CA GLY A 149 0.17 9.74 5.76
C GLY A 149 -0.41 8.49 5.11
N ARG A 150 0.17 8.08 3.98
CA ARG A 150 -0.24 6.87 3.26
C ARG A 150 -0.12 5.63 4.13
N ALA A 151 1.05 5.41 4.74
CA ALA A 151 1.29 4.25 5.59
C ALA A 151 0.29 4.15 6.75
N ARG A 152 -0.07 5.29 7.36
CA ARG A 152 -1.02 5.34 8.47
C ARG A 152 -2.44 4.97 8.05
N ILE A 153 -2.91 5.46 6.90
CA ILE A 153 -4.26 5.15 6.42
C ILE A 153 -4.41 3.66 6.09
N TYR A 154 -3.40 3.06 5.44
CA TYR A 154 -3.45 1.63 5.13
C TYR A 154 -3.29 0.76 6.36
N LEU A 155 -2.49 1.19 7.35
CA LEU A 155 -2.42 0.48 8.63
C LEU A 155 -3.77 0.49 9.33
N ALA A 156 -4.44 1.66 9.41
CA ALA A 156 -5.78 1.78 9.98
C ALA A 156 -6.80 0.89 9.27
N LYS A 157 -6.76 0.85 7.93
CA LYS A 157 -7.59 -0.02 7.10
C LYS A 157 -7.42 -1.50 7.46
N ILE A 158 -6.19 -2.00 7.47
CA ILE A 158 -5.89 -3.42 7.72
C ILE A 158 -6.22 -3.79 9.16
N GLU A 159 -5.89 -2.94 10.14
CA GLU A 159 -6.21 -3.20 11.56
C GLU A 159 -7.73 -3.29 11.78
N ARG A 160 -8.53 -2.46 11.10
CA ARG A 160 -10.00 -2.56 11.13
C ARG A 160 -10.50 -3.86 10.50
N GLU A 161 -10.01 -4.21 9.31
CA GLU A 161 -10.40 -5.44 8.61
C GLU A 161 -10.09 -6.69 9.44
N MET A 162 -8.94 -6.72 10.13
CA MET A 162 -8.59 -7.79 11.06
C MET A 162 -9.54 -7.87 12.25
N PHE A 163 -9.82 -6.74 12.89
CA PHE A 163 -10.69 -6.68 14.06
C PHE A 163 -12.12 -7.16 13.74
N GLN A 164 -12.66 -6.82 12.57
CA GLN A 164 -13.99 -7.25 12.15
C GLN A 164 -14.07 -8.75 11.84
N ASN A 165 -13.01 -9.32 11.24
CA ASN A 165 -12.94 -10.77 11.02
C ASN A 165 -12.97 -11.53 12.35
N ASP A 166 -12.23 -11.04 13.35
CA ASP A 166 -12.23 -11.64 14.69
C ASP A 166 -13.58 -11.49 15.42
N GLN A 167 -14.35 -10.43 15.15
CA GLN A 167 -15.69 -10.22 15.74
C GLN A 167 -16.79 -11.08 15.12
N ASN A 168 -16.72 -11.39 13.82
CA ASN A 168 -17.69 -12.28 13.18
C ASN A 168 -17.70 -13.71 13.77
N ASP A 169 -16.61 -14.09 14.46
CA ASP A 169 -16.45 -15.39 15.13
C ASP A 169 -16.89 -15.39 16.61
N LEU A 170 -17.27 -14.24 17.19
CA LEU A 170 -17.59 -14.10 18.62
C LEU A 170 -19.02 -13.58 18.84
N SER A 171 -19.81 -14.33 19.60
CA SER A 171 -21.22 -14.01 19.92
C SER A 171 -21.39 -12.68 20.66
N ASP A 172 -22.40 -11.91 20.25
CA ASP A 172 -22.89 -10.67 20.86
C ASP A 172 -22.88 -10.68 22.40
N SER A 173 -21.87 -10.04 23.01
CA SER A 173 -21.79 -9.82 24.46
C SER A 173 -21.54 -8.33 24.74
N GLU A 174 -21.88 -7.82 25.93
CA GLU A 174 -21.61 -6.41 26.25
C GLU A 174 -20.11 -6.03 26.22
N ASN A 175 -19.22 -7.02 26.32
CA ASN A 175 -17.79 -6.80 26.20
C ASN A 175 -17.38 -6.45 24.77
N SER A 176 -18.05 -7.01 23.74
CA SER A 176 -17.74 -6.73 22.34
C SER A 176 -18.05 -5.28 21.94
N LYS A 177 -19.09 -4.67 22.53
CA LYS A 177 -19.45 -3.26 22.27
C LYS A 177 -18.42 -2.25 22.80
N LYS A 178 -17.79 -2.54 23.96
CA LYS A 178 -16.74 -1.67 24.52
C LYS A 178 -15.44 -1.77 23.73
N GLU A 179 -15.07 -2.97 23.30
CA GLU A 179 -13.91 -3.21 22.45
C GLU A 179 -14.09 -2.56 21.08
N GLN A 180 -15.30 -2.60 20.51
CA GLN A 180 -15.62 -1.93 19.24
C GLN A 180 -15.48 -0.41 19.33
N LYS A 181 -16.00 0.22 20.40
CA LYS A 181 -15.84 1.67 20.60
C LYS A 181 -14.37 2.08 20.71
N SER A 182 -13.58 1.32 21.46
CA SER A 182 -12.14 1.57 21.60
C SER A 182 -11.39 1.42 20.27
N SER A 183 -11.81 0.50 19.41
CA SER A 183 -11.21 0.29 18.08
C SER A 183 -11.45 1.49 17.16
N ILE A 184 -12.69 2.02 17.13
CA ILE A 184 -13.05 3.20 16.34
C ILE A 184 -12.25 4.43 16.77
N GLU A 185 -12.06 4.65 18.06
CA GLU A 185 -11.28 5.80 18.58
C GLU A 185 -9.80 5.71 18.16
N ILE A 186 -9.20 4.52 18.19
CA ILE A 186 -7.81 4.27 17.74
C ILE A 186 -7.67 4.51 16.24
N GLU A 187 -8.65 4.04 15.47
CA GLU A 187 -8.70 4.21 14.02
C GLU A 187 -8.82 5.69 13.65
N GLN A 188 -9.75 6.41 14.28
CA GLN A 188 -9.95 7.84 14.05
C GLN A 188 -8.71 8.66 14.41
N ALA A 189 -8.02 8.31 15.50
CA ALA A 189 -6.73 8.92 15.84
C ALA A 189 -5.68 8.67 14.75
N SER A 190 -5.62 7.45 14.20
CA SER A 190 -4.69 7.09 13.11
C SER A 190 -5.00 7.83 11.81
N PHE A 191 -6.29 8.00 11.49
CA PHE A 191 -6.75 8.77 10.34
C PHE A 191 -6.39 10.25 10.47
N ASN A 192 -6.67 10.88 11.62
CA ASN A 192 -6.29 12.29 11.87
C ASN A 192 -4.78 12.51 11.73
N LEU A 193 -4.01 11.55 12.24
CA LEU A 193 -2.56 11.50 12.12
C LEU A 193 -2.07 11.31 10.67
N ALA A 194 -2.87 10.70 9.79
CA ALA A 194 -2.60 10.58 8.36
C ALA A 194 -2.89 11.90 7.63
N ILE A 195 -4.07 12.51 7.88
CA ILE A 195 -4.47 13.79 7.28
C ILE A 195 -3.47 14.89 7.61
N ASN A 196 -3.09 15.02 8.89
CA ASN A 196 -2.09 16.01 9.31
C ASN A 196 -0.76 15.85 8.57
N ALA A 197 -0.35 14.61 8.28
CA ALA A 197 0.87 14.33 7.53
C ALA A 197 0.72 14.71 6.05
N PHE A 198 -0.41 14.40 5.42
CA PHE A 198 -0.71 14.84 4.06
C PHE A 198 -0.75 16.35 3.93
N ASP A 199 -1.44 17.05 4.83
CA ASP A 199 -1.52 18.51 4.80
C ASP A 199 -0.15 19.17 4.92
N LYS A 200 0.69 18.66 5.84
CA LYS A 200 2.06 19.16 6.00
C LYS A 200 2.89 18.92 4.73
N GLY A 201 2.87 17.70 4.19
CA GLY A 201 3.61 17.35 2.97
C GLY A 201 3.15 18.16 1.75
N LEU A 202 1.84 18.27 1.55
CA LEU A 202 1.25 19.05 0.45
C LEU A 202 1.53 20.55 0.57
N SER A 203 1.52 21.11 1.78
CA SER A 203 1.86 22.51 2.03
C SER A 203 3.31 22.82 1.62
N ILE A 204 4.26 21.94 2.00
CA ILE A 204 5.67 22.06 1.60
C ILE A 204 5.83 21.88 0.08
N LEU A 205 5.15 20.89 -0.50
CA LEU A 205 5.26 20.61 -1.93
C LEU A 205 4.69 21.75 -2.79
N LYS A 206 3.59 22.37 -2.34
CA LYS A 206 2.94 23.49 -3.04
C LYS A 206 3.89 24.67 -3.27
N SER A 207 4.79 24.95 -2.33
CA SER A 207 5.77 26.04 -2.48
C SER A 207 6.99 25.67 -3.33
N LYS A 208 7.24 24.36 -3.54
CA LYS A 208 8.43 23.85 -4.25
C LYS A 208 8.15 23.48 -5.71
N ASP A 209 7.04 22.79 -5.99
CA ASP A 209 6.73 22.26 -7.32
C ASP A 209 5.21 22.10 -7.49
N GLU A 210 4.59 23.06 -8.17
CA GLU A 210 3.14 23.12 -8.42
C GLU A 210 2.62 21.91 -9.21
N LYS A 211 3.37 21.44 -10.21
CA LYS A 211 2.95 20.29 -11.02
C LYS A 211 2.97 19.01 -10.20
N LYS A 212 4.02 18.79 -9.43
CA LYS A 212 4.08 17.63 -8.51
C LYS A 212 3.03 17.74 -7.42
N TYR A 213 2.75 18.95 -6.92
CA TYR A 213 1.68 19.18 -5.95
C TYR A 213 0.33 18.66 -6.45
N VAL A 214 -0.05 18.99 -7.69
CA VAL A 214 -1.29 18.50 -8.30
C VAL A 214 -1.30 16.97 -8.39
N ILE A 215 -0.23 16.38 -8.94
CA ILE A 215 -0.12 14.91 -9.11
C ILE A 215 -0.24 14.18 -7.76
N LYS A 216 0.49 14.64 -6.74
CA LYS A 216 0.49 14.03 -5.41
C LYS A 216 -0.85 14.22 -4.70
N SER A 217 -1.50 15.37 -4.87
CA SER A 217 -2.84 15.61 -4.32
C SER A 217 -3.88 14.64 -4.89
N ILE A 218 -3.82 14.37 -6.20
CA ILE A 218 -4.69 13.37 -6.85
C ILE A 218 -4.45 11.97 -6.28
N LEU A 219 -3.18 11.59 -6.09
CA LEU A 219 -2.84 10.29 -5.50
C LEU A 219 -3.37 10.14 -4.07
N ILE A 220 -3.22 11.18 -3.24
CA ILE A 220 -3.74 11.20 -1.86
C ILE A 220 -5.27 11.12 -1.87
N ALA A 221 -5.95 11.86 -2.75
CA ALA A 221 -7.40 11.79 -2.88
C ALA A 221 -7.87 10.37 -3.24
N LYS A 222 -7.13 9.65 -4.11
CA LYS A 222 -7.43 8.25 -4.43
C LYS A 222 -7.23 7.32 -3.23
N ASP A 223 -6.14 7.47 -2.47
CA ASP A 223 -5.90 6.69 -1.26
C ASP A 223 -7.01 6.91 -0.22
N LEU A 224 -7.43 8.17 -0.03
CA LEU A 224 -8.52 8.54 0.88
C LEU A 224 -9.87 7.98 0.40
N GLN A 225 -10.13 8.03 -0.91
CA GLN A 225 -11.33 7.48 -1.50
C GLN A 225 -11.38 5.95 -1.32
N GLU A 226 -10.27 5.26 -1.57
CA GLU A 226 -10.19 3.82 -1.35
C GLU A 226 -10.44 3.46 0.12
N TYR A 227 -9.89 4.24 1.04
CA TYR A 227 -10.15 4.07 2.46
C TYR A 227 -11.63 4.32 2.82
N ALA A 228 -12.25 5.38 2.29
CA ALA A 228 -13.69 5.64 2.48
C ALA A 228 -14.56 4.49 1.97
N LEU A 229 -14.29 4.01 0.75
CA LEU A 229 -15.01 2.89 0.14
C LEU A 229 -14.86 1.61 0.97
N SER A 230 -13.67 1.38 1.53
CA SER A 230 -13.45 0.23 2.41
C SER A 230 -14.32 0.29 3.67
N ILE A 231 -14.73 1.48 4.14
CA ILE A 231 -15.69 1.63 5.24
C ILE A 231 -17.13 1.40 4.74
N ASP A 232 -17.50 1.96 3.60
CA ASP A 232 -18.87 1.88 3.07
C ASP A 232 -19.25 0.46 2.60
N HIS A 233 -18.30 -0.31 2.06
CA HIS A 233 -18.54 -1.72 1.71
C HIS A 233 -18.84 -2.60 2.93
N LEU A 234 -18.44 -2.18 4.13
CA LEU A 234 -18.69 -2.90 5.38
C LEU A 234 -20.08 -2.59 5.97
N LYS A 235 -20.74 -1.50 5.53
CA LYS A 235 -22.05 -1.07 6.05
C LYS A 235 -23.25 -1.77 5.43
N PHE A 236 -23.07 -2.59 4.40
CA PHE A 236 -24.19 -3.27 3.75
C PHE A 236 -24.65 -4.56 4.43
N THR A 237 -23.98 -4.99 5.52
CA THR A 237 -24.34 -6.22 6.24
C THR A 237 -24.92 -6.01 7.64
N ASP A 238 -24.80 -4.84 8.26
CA ASP A 238 -25.45 -4.60 9.55
C ASP A 238 -25.81 -3.13 9.80
N ASN A 239 -27.05 -2.91 10.23
CA ASN A 239 -27.63 -1.61 10.56
C ASN A 239 -27.07 -1.10 11.91
N LYS A 240 -25.80 -0.67 11.99
CA LYS A 240 -25.26 -0.08 13.25
C LYS A 240 -24.31 1.12 13.06
N ASN A 241 -24.43 2.03 14.03
CA ASN A 241 -23.67 3.24 14.41
C ASN A 241 -23.70 4.50 13.53
N LEU A 242 -24.33 5.55 14.08
CA LEU A 242 -24.35 6.92 13.58
C LEU A 242 -22.92 7.51 13.50
N ASP A 243 -22.09 7.22 14.51
CA ASP A 243 -20.66 7.59 14.57
C ASP A 243 -19.86 7.08 13.35
N GLU A 244 -20.10 5.84 12.90
CA GLU A 244 -19.40 5.26 11.74
C GLU A 244 -19.91 5.85 10.41
N ILE A 245 -21.20 6.20 10.35
CA ILE A 245 -21.79 6.92 9.23
C ILE A 245 -21.14 8.31 9.11
N ASN A 246 -21.04 9.03 10.21
CA ASN A 246 -20.45 10.37 10.25
C ASN A 246 -18.96 10.36 9.92
N PHE A 247 -18.21 9.38 10.42
CA PHE A 247 -16.80 9.20 10.07
C PHE A 247 -16.61 8.99 8.55
N ALA A 248 -17.40 8.11 7.92
CA ALA A 248 -17.33 7.91 6.48
C ALA A 248 -17.77 9.14 5.67
N GLN A 249 -18.81 9.87 6.11
CA GLN A 249 -19.17 11.14 5.49
C GLN A 249 -18.02 12.15 5.59
N GLY A 250 -17.30 12.18 6.72
CA GLY A 250 -16.12 13.04 6.92
C GLY A 250 -15.01 12.75 5.92
N ILE A 251 -14.67 11.47 5.73
CA ILE A 251 -13.63 11.05 4.79
C ILE A 251 -14.04 11.36 3.35
N HIS A 252 -15.29 11.06 2.98
CA HIS A 252 -15.81 11.34 1.64
C HIS A 252 -15.83 12.85 1.36
N GLY A 253 -16.23 13.65 2.34
CA GLY A 253 -16.18 15.10 2.28
C GLY A 253 -14.76 15.65 2.07
N CYS A 254 -13.77 15.12 2.79
CA CYS A 254 -12.36 15.46 2.56
C CYS A 254 -11.89 15.11 1.14
N CYS A 255 -12.26 13.94 0.61
CA CYS A 255 -11.93 13.54 -0.77
C CYS A 255 -12.48 14.54 -1.79
N LEU A 256 -13.76 14.87 -1.66
CA LEU A 256 -14.47 15.81 -2.54
C LEU A 256 -13.88 17.21 -2.43
N TYR A 257 -13.48 17.64 -1.23
CA TYR A 257 -12.82 18.93 -1.01
C TYR A 257 -11.47 19.01 -1.74
N TYR A 258 -10.61 17.99 -1.62
CA TYR A 258 -9.34 17.97 -2.34
C TYR A 258 -9.55 17.92 -3.86
N LEU A 259 -10.54 17.15 -4.35
CA LEU A 259 -10.90 17.11 -5.77
C LEU A 259 -11.41 18.47 -6.29
N ALA A 260 -12.27 19.14 -5.53
CA ALA A 260 -12.78 20.47 -5.86
C ALA A 260 -11.66 21.51 -5.96
N LYS A 261 -10.77 21.51 -4.96
CA LYS A 261 -9.61 22.41 -4.89
C LYS A 261 -8.64 22.21 -6.06
N LEU A 262 -8.50 20.98 -6.55
CA LEU A 262 -7.68 20.68 -7.72
C LEU A 262 -8.27 21.23 -9.02
N LYS A 263 -9.60 21.23 -9.16
CA LYS A 263 -10.27 21.74 -10.36
C LYS A 263 -10.30 23.27 -10.44
N THR A 264 -10.34 23.96 -9.30
CA THR A 264 -10.25 25.44 -9.27
C THR A 264 -8.91 26.00 -9.71
N ASP A 265 -7.83 25.22 -9.60
CA ASP A 265 -6.47 25.68 -9.91
C ASP A 265 -6.09 25.47 -11.40
N HIS A 266 -6.92 24.80 -12.21
CA HIS A 266 -6.56 24.36 -13.57
C HIS A 266 -7.35 24.93 -14.76
N ASN A 267 -8.49 25.63 -14.60
CA ASN A 267 -9.19 26.32 -15.71
C ASN A 267 -10.31 27.27 -15.20
N ASP A 268 -10.43 28.48 -15.77
CA ASP A 268 -11.55 29.41 -15.49
C ASP A 268 -12.92 28.89 -15.96
N ASP A 269 -12.95 27.96 -16.93
CA ASP A 269 -14.19 27.37 -17.49
C ASP A 269 -14.64 26.08 -16.75
N GLU A 270 -13.82 25.47 -15.88
CA GLU A 270 -14.18 24.27 -15.07
C GLU A 270 -14.77 24.64 -13.69
N ASN A 271 -15.20 25.89 -13.55
CA ASN A 271 -15.64 26.48 -12.28
C ASN A 271 -16.95 25.87 -11.75
N GLU A 272 -17.80 25.28 -12.60
CA GLU A 272 -19.06 24.67 -12.14
C GLU A 272 -18.86 23.26 -11.55
N GLU A 273 -17.94 22.48 -12.09
CA GLU A 273 -17.69 21.13 -11.58
C GLU A 273 -16.91 21.16 -10.25
N SER A 274 -15.95 22.09 -10.13
CA SER A 274 -15.25 22.32 -8.87
C SER A 274 -16.20 22.81 -7.76
N LYS A 275 -17.14 23.71 -8.08
CA LYS A 275 -18.20 24.13 -7.16
C LYS A 275 -19.13 23.00 -6.77
N LEU A 276 -19.52 22.13 -7.70
CA LEU A 276 -20.34 20.95 -7.42
C LEU A 276 -19.64 20.02 -6.42
N LEU A 277 -18.37 19.69 -6.69
CA LEU A 277 -17.55 18.88 -5.78
C LEU A 277 -17.37 19.55 -4.41
N LEU A 278 -17.19 20.87 -4.38
CA LEU A 278 -17.05 21.61 -3.12
C LEU A 278 -18.36 21.63 -2.32
N ASN A 279 -19.50 21.80 -3.00
CA ASN A 279 -20.82 21.76 -2.36
C ASN A 279 -21.12 20.37 -1.82
N GLU A 280 -20.79 19.33 -2.58
CA GLU A 280 -20.92 17.95 -2.12
C GLU A 280 -19.98 17.69 -0.93
N ALA A 281 -18.74 18.18 -0.98
CA ALA A 281 -17.80 18.11 0.15
C ALA A 281 -18.37 18.77 1.40
N ILE A 282 -18.91 19.99 1.27
CA ILE A 282 -19.53 20.74 2.36
C ILE A 282 -20.73 19.99 2.93
N GLU A 283 -21.58 19.41 2.09
CA GLU A 283 -22.74 18.62 2.54
C GLU A 283 -22.28 17.41 3.36
N LYS A 284 -21.30 16.67 2.87
CA LYS A 284 -20.74 15.48 3.53
C LYS A 284 -20.06 15.83 4.85
N LEU A 285 -19.22 16.87 4.87
CA LEU A 285 -18.56 17.36 6.09
C LEU A 285 -19.54 17.94 7.10
N SER A 286 -20.62 18.58 6.64
CA SER A 286 -21.66 19.10 7.53
C SER A 286 -22.41 17.97 8.22
N LYS A 287 -22.82 16.94 7.46
CA LYS A 287 -23.46 15.73 8.01
C LYS A 287 -22.57 15.00 9.01
N ALA A 288 -21.26 14.94 8.75
CA ALA A 288 -20.29 14.36 9.67
C ALA A 288 -20.20 15.10 11.03
N ASN A 289 -20.57 16.39 11.08
CA ASN A 289 -20.49 17.24 12.26
C ASN A 289 -21.85 17.54 12.93
N GLU A 290 -22.95 16.96 12.44
CA GLU A 290 -24.30 17.24 12.99
C GLU A 290 -24.52 16.66 14.41
N GLU A 291 -23.66 15.75 14.89
CA GLU A 291 -23.76 15.17 16.24
C GLU A 291 -23.42 16.15 17.38
N ASP A 292 -22.61 17.19 17.16
CA ASP A 292 -22.25 18.15 18.21
C ASP A 292 -23.42 19.05 18.64
N ARG A 293 -24.56 19.06 17.92
CA ARG A 293 -25.72 19.91 18.25
C ARG A 293 -26.79 19.24 19.11
N PHE A 294 -26.74 17.93 19.32
CA PHE A 294 -27.79 17.20 20.05
C PHE A 294 -27.39 16.81 21.48
N THR A 295 -26.16 17.13 21.93
CA THR A 295 -25.70 16.91 23.32
C THR A 295 -25.80 18.15 24.23
N GLU A 296 -26.28 19.29 23.72
CA GLU A 296 -26.58 20.49 24.51
C GLU A 296 -28.11 20.70 24.67
N THR A 297 -28.80 19.78 25.34
CA THR A 297 -30.13 20.04 25.94
C THR A 297 -30.31 19.27 27.23
#